data_AF-A0AB35XEC8-F1
#
_entry.id   AF-A0AB35XEC8-F1
#
_cell.length_a   1.000
_cell.length_b   1.000
_cell.length_c   1.000
_cell.angle_alpha   90.00
_cell.angle_beta   90.00
_cell.angle_gamma   90.00
#
_symmetry.space_group_name_H-M   'P 1'
#
loop_
_entity.id
_entity.type
_entity.pdbx_description
1 polymer ?
#
loop_
_entity_poly.entity_id
_entity_poly.type
_entity_poly.pdbx_seq_one_letter_code
_entity_poly.pdbx_strand_id
1 'polypeptide(L)'
;MCIMAAAQAVRADRHLNKYIRYNGMALSKRELVIRLVNEGRVPEQVEVDKVQPATRMQMFRWDNEQQREHERKRAAGGKKTQYRLSRHDGVFIEVSKTMHDFAAQLLAEKGVAHGH
;
A
#
# COMPACT_ATOMS: atom_id res chain seq x y z
N MET A 1 21.51 -2.21 9.00
CA MET A 1 20.96 -0.91 8.56
C MET A 1 21.17 -0.77 7.07
N CYS A 2 20.12 -0.82 6.25
CA CYS A 2 20.23 -0.64 4.81
C CYS A 2 20.43 0.84 4.50
N ILE A 3 21.64 1.21 4.08
CA ILE A 3 21.96 2.53 3.57
C ILE A 3 21.23 2.67 2.23
N MET A 4 20.00 3.17 2.25
CA MET A 4 19.38 3.70 1.03
C MET A 4 20.33 4.76 0.47
N ALA A 5 20.80 4.58 -0.77
CA ALA A 5 21.63 5.59 -1.43
C ALA A 5 21.00 6.98 -1.24
N ALA A 6 21.79 8.01 -0.92
CA ALA A 6 21.27 9.32 -0.48
C ALA A 6 20.17 9.89 -1.40
N ALA A 7 20.26 9.66 -2.71
CA ALA A 7 19.23 10.05 -3.67
C ALA A 7 17.86 9.37 -3.46
N GLN A 8 17.84 8.10 -3.04
CA GLN A 8 16.60 7.37 -2.73
C GLN A 8 15.96 7.88 -1.45
N ALA A 9 16.76 8.22 -0.43
CA ALA A 9 16.25 8.84 0.80
C ALA A 9 15.56 10.18 0.53
N VAL A 10 16.17 11.04 -0.30
CA VAL A 10 15.57 12.33 -0.72
C VAL A 10 14.27 12.13 -1.49
N ARG A 11 14.22 11.13 -2.39
CA ARG A 11 12.99 10.80 -3.14
C ARG A 11 11.89 10.30 -2.22
N ALA A 12 12.23 9.46 -1.24
CA ALA A 12 11.29 8.95 -0.25
C ALA A 12 10.74 10.08 0.62
N ASP A 13 11.60 10.96 1.13
CA ASP A 13 11.19 12.11 1.95
C ASP A 13 10.25 13.05 1.17
N ARG A 14 10.62 13.40 -0.07
CA ARG A 14 9.75 14.20 -0.96
C ARG A 14 8.39 13.55 -1.18
N HIS A 15 8.34 12.22 -1.30
CA HIS A 15 7.07 11.51 -1.47
C HIS A 15 6.23 11.50 -0.19
N LEU A 16 6.86 11.33 0.97
CA LEU A 16 6.20 11.37 2.28
C LEU A 16 5.65 12.77 2.62
N ASN A 17 6.30 13.83 2.17
CA ASN A 17 5.87 15.22 2.40
C ASN A 17 4.69 15.66 1.50
N LYS A 18 4.25 14.82 0.55
CA LYS A 18 3.08 15.14 -0.29
C LYS A 18 1.80 15.13 0.55
N TYR A 19 0.98 16.16 0.41
CA TYR A 19 -0.34 16.26 1.01
C TYR A 19 -1.36 15.38 0.29
N ILE A 20 -2.22 14.75 1.09
CA ILE A 20 -3.35 13.93 0.64
C ILE A 20 -4.57 14.28 1.50
N ARG A 21 -5.77 14.05 0.93
CA ARG A 21 -7.02 14.15 1.70
C ARG A 21 -7.35 12.76 2.24
N TYR A 22 -7.52 12.67 3.55
CA TYR A 22 -7.91 11.45 4.23
C TYR A 22 -8.91 11.77 5.34
N ASN A 23 -10.08 11.10 5.33
CA ASN A 23 -11.19 11.36 6.27
C ASN A 23 -11.55 12.84 6.42
N GLY A 24 -11.60 13.58 5.31
CA GLY A 24 -11.94 15.02 5.30
C GLY A 24 -10.82 15.97 5.74
N MET A 25 -9.68 15.45 6.19
CA MET A 25 -8.52 16.25 6.60
C MET A 25 -7.45 16.25 5.51
N ALA A 26 -6.80 17.40 5.29
CA ALA A 26 -5.61 17.50 4.45
C ALA A 26 -4.36 17.31 5.32
N LEU A 27 -3.61 16.25 5.06
CA LEU A 27 -2.41 15.89 5.82
C LEU A 27 -1.37 15.25 4.91
N SER A 28 -0.10 15.34 5.28
CA SER A 28 0.99 14.71 4.55
C SER A 28 0.93 13.19 4.66
N LYS A 29 1.47 12.47 3.67
CA LYS A 29 1.56 11.00 3.77
C LYS A 29 2.35 10.55 5.00
N ARG A 30 3.36 11.32 5.41
CA ARG A 30 4.12 11.09 6.64
C ARG A 30 3.22 11.11 7.87
N GLU A 31 2.44 12.16 8.04
CA GLU A 31 1.49 12.31 9.15
C GLU A 31 0.44 11.22 9.14
N LEU A 32 -0.04 10.83 7.94
CA LEU A 32 -0.98 9.71 7.81
C LEU A 32 -0.36 8.44 8.39
N VAL A 33 0.84 8.07 7.95
CA VAL A 33 1.51 6.84 8.40
C VAL A 33 1.72 6.85 9.91
N ILE A 34 2.20 7.96 10.47
CA ILE A 34 2.40 8.09 11.92
C ILE A 34 1.07 7.87 12.65
N ARG A 35 -0.02 8.50 12.20
CA ARG A 35 -1.35 8.32 12.78
C ARG A 35 -1.81 6.86 12.69
N LEU A 36 -1.70 6.24 11.52
CA LEU A 36 -2.10 4.84 11.29
C LEU A 36 -1.30 3.85 12.15
N VAL A 37 0.01 4.06 12.29
CA VAL A 37 0.86 3.25 13.18
C VAL A 37 0.50 3.48 14.65
N ASN A 38 0.20 4.71 15.05
CA ASN A 38 -0.28 5.04 16.41
C ASN A 38 -1.66 4.42 16.71
N GLU A 39 -2.52 4.25 15.71
CA GLU A 39 -3.79 3.48 15.81
C GLU A 39 -3.58 1.96 15.98
N GLY A 40 -2.33 1.49 15.94
CA GLY A 40 -1.96 0.09 16.09
C GLY A 40 -2.02 -0.69 14.77
N ARG A 41 -1.96 -0.03 13.61
CA ARG A 41 -1.89 -0.72 12.32
C ARG A 41 -0.47 -1.17 12.02
N VAL A 42 -0.35 -2.36 11.45
CA VAL A 42 0.92 -3.00 11.12
C VAL A 42 1.13 -3.06 9.60
N PRO A 43 2.37 -2.91 9.13
CA PRO A 43 2.73 -3.03 7.73
C PRO A 43 2.72 -4.48 7.28
N GLU A 44 1.97 -4.76 6.23
CA GLU A 44 1.80 -6.10 5.66
C GLU A 44 1.98 -6.07 4.14
N GLN A 45 2.50 -7.16 3.59
CA GLN A 45 2.69 -7.34 2.16
C GLN A 45 1.86 -8.52 1.70
N VAL A 46 1.07 -8.32 0.64
CA VAL A 46 0.19 -9.36 0.08
C VAL A 46 0.39 -9.46 -1.41
N GLU A 47 0.34 -10.67 -1.93
CA GLU A 47 0.30 -10.88 -3.37
C GLU A 47 -1.15 -10.83 -3.86
N VAL A 48 -1.42 -9.89 -4.76
CA VAL A 48 -2.75 -9.70 -5.37
C VAL A 48 -2.61 -9.87 -6.88
N ASP A 49 -3.66 -10.34 -7.54
CA ASP A 49 -3.68 -10.44 -9.00
C ASP A 49 -3.40 -9.07 -9.65
N LYS A 50 -2.53 -9.07 -10.67
CA LYS A 50 -2.18 -7.84 -11.37
C LYS A 50 -3.39 -7.26 -12.11
N VAL A 51 -4.18 -8.14 -12.71
CA VAL A 51 -5.43 -7.83 -13.41
C VAL A 51 -6.57 -8.26 -12.49
N GLN A 52 -7.29 -7.27 -11.96
CA GLN A 52 -8.44 -7.53 -11.09
C GLN A 52 -9.55 -8.26 -11.87
N PRO A 53 -10.35 -9.10 -11.20
CA PRO A 53 -11.54 -9.65 -11.82
C PRO A 53 -12.46 -8.49 -12.24
N ALA A 54 -13.04 -8.60 -13.42
CA ALA A 54 -14.04 -7.64 -13.87
C ALA A 54 -15.23 -7.67 -12.92
N THR A 55 -15.83 -6.50 -12.69
CA THR A 55 -17.10 -6.45 -11.97
C THR A 55 -18.22 -7.05 -12.83
N ARG A 56 -19.26 -7.57 -12.18
CA ARG A 56 -20.42 -8.15 -12.89
C ARG A 56 -21.03 -7.19 -13.92
N MET A 57 -21.07 -5.91 -13.59
CA MET A 57 -21.55 -4.86 -14.50
C MET A 57 -20.65 -4.62 -15.70
N GLN A 58 -19.33 -4.73 -15.54
CA GLN A 58 -18.38 -4.63 -16.66
C GLN A 58 -18.55 -5.82 -17.60
N MET A 59 -18.63 -7.04 -17.04
CA MET A 59 -18.86 -8.26 -17.85
C MET A 59 -20.16 -8.16 -18.66
N PHE A 60 -21.24 -7.64 -18.07
CA PHE A 60 -22.52 -7.49 -18.77
C PHE A 60 -22.46 -6.51 -19.96
N ARG A 61 -21.53 -5.54 -19.94
CA ARG A 61 -21.35 -4.56 -21.02
C ARG A 61 -20.39 -5.03 -22.11
N TRP A 62 -19.63 -6.10 -21.86
CA TRP A 62 -18.63 -6.61 -22.78
C TRP A 62 -19.20 -7.69 -23.68
N ASP A 63 -18.77 -7.66 -24.94
CA ASP A 63 -19.00 -8.78 -25.85
C ASP A 63 -18.12 -10.01 -25.48
N ASN A 64 -18.39 -11.14 -26.12
CA ASN A 64 -17.68 -12.40 -25.85
C ASN A 64 -16.18 -12.33 -26.18
N GLU A 65 -15.76 -11.44 -27.07
CA GLU A 65 -14.35 -11.29 -27.45
C GLU A 65 -13.57 -10.52 -26.38
N GLN A 66 -14.15 -9.41 -25.90
CA GLN A 66 -13.64 -8.60 -24.80
C GLN A 66 -13.55 -9.40 -23.50
N GLN A 67 -14.54 -10.26 -23.22
CA GLN A 67 -14.49 -11.16 -22.07
C GLN A 67 -13.31 -12.14 -22.18
N ARG A 68 -13.14 -12.81 -23.33
CA ARG A 68 -12.01 -13.74 -23.55
C ARG A 68 -10.66 -13.03 -23.49
N GLU A 69 -10.54 -11.84 -24.05
CA GLU A 69 -9.30 -11.07 -24.00
C GLU A 69 -8.96 -10.68 -22.55
N HIS A 70 -9.95 -10.25 -21.76
CA HIS A 70 -9.77 -9.96 -20.35
C HIS A 70 -9.32 -11.19 -19.57
N GLU A 71 -9.90 -12.36 -19.83
CA GLU A 71 -9.49 -13.62 -19.21
C GLU A 71 -8.06 -14.02 -19.58
N ARG A 72 -7.68 -13.89 -20.86
CA ARG A 72 -6.30 -14.13 -21.31
C ARG A 72 -5.32 -13.19 -20.62
N LYS A 73 -5.66 -11.89 -20.52
CA LYS A 73 -4.84 -10.90 -19.81
C LYS A 73 -4.70 -11.22 -18.32
N ARG A 74 -5.76 -11.70 -17.68
CA ARG A 74 -5.73 -12.12 -16.27
C ARG A 74 -4.86 -13.36 -16.06
N ALA A 75 -5.01 -14.37 -16.92
CA ALA A 75 -4.19 -15.58 -16.87
C ALA A 75 -2.69 -15.28 -17.08
N ALA A 76 -2.36 -14.36 -17.99
CA ALA A 76 -0.98 -13.97 -18.27
C ALA A 76 -0.41 -12.92 -17.29
N GLY A 77 -1.26 -12.18 -16.59
CA GLY A 77 -0.87 -10.99 -15.82
C GLY A 77 -0.06 -11.28 -14.57
N GLY A 78 -0.17 -12.49 -14.02
CA GLY A 78 0.50 -12.90 -12.79
C GLY A 78 0.08 -12.08 -11.57
N LYS A 79 0.89 -12.15 -10.50
CA LYS A 79 0.67 -11.45 -9.25
C LYS A 79 1.52 -10.19 -9.12
N LYS A 80 1.03 -9.22 -8.37
CA LYS A 80 1.76 -8.02 -7.92
C LYS A 80 1.78 -7.97 -6.40
N THR A 81 2.86 -7.44 -5.84
CA THR A 81 2.93 -7.15 -4.41
C THR A 81 2.14 -5.88 -4.10
N GLN A 82 1.17 -5.99 -3.20
CA GLN A 82 0.41 -4.89 -2.64
C GLN A 82 0.89 -4.62 -1.21
N TYR A 83 1.17 -3.35 -0.92
CA TYR A 83 1.58 -2.90 0.40
C TYR A 83 0.35 -2.36 1.13
N ARG A 84 0.10 -2.86 2.35
CA ARG A 84 -1.05 -2.43 3.15
C ARG A 84 -0.67 -2.17 4.61
N LEU A 85 -1.42 -1.28 5.25
CA LEU A 85 -1.43 -1.12 6.71
C LEU A 85 -2.72 -1.75 7.24
N SER A 86 -2.62 -2.89 7.91
CA SER A 86 -3.75 -3.65 8.43
C SER A 86 -3.87 -3.50 9.94
N ARG A 87 -5.10 -3.54 10.46
CA ARG A 87 -5.40 -3.69 11.89
C ARG A 87 -5.91 -5.11 12.14
N HIS A 88 -5.84 -5.57 13.39
CA HIS A 88 -6.36 -6.88 13.81
C HIS A 88 -7.85 -7.08 13.46
N ASP A 89 -8.62 -5.99 13.35
CA ASP A 89 -10.05 -6.02 12.99
C ASP A 89 -10.32 -6.30 11.49
N GLY A 90 -9.29 -6.66 10.71
CA GLY A 90 -9.40 -6.93 9.26
C GLY A 90 -9.50 -5.68 8.38
N VAL A 91 -9.60 -4.48 8.96
CA VAL A 91 -9.60 -3.22 8.21
C VAL A 91 -8.17 -2.88 7.76
N PHE A 92 -7.97 -2.78 6.45
CA PHE A 92 -6.69 -2.42 5.86
C PHE A 92 -6.79 -1.16 5.01
N ILE A 93 -5.67 -0.47 4.88
CA ILE A 93 -5.49 0.67 3.98
C ILE A 93 -4.35 0.34 3.03
N GLU A 94 -4.62 0.41 1.73
CA GLU A 94 -3.58 0.27 0.72
C GLU A 94 -2.66 1.49 0.75
N VAL A 95 -1.36 1.26 0.83
CA VAL A 95 -0.35 2.32 0.90
C VAL A 95 0.74 2.10 -0.14
N SER A 96 1.46 3.16 -0.50
CA SER A 96 2.64 3.01 -1.34
C SER A 96 3.79 2.33 -0.59
N LYS A 97 4.69 1.64 -1.31
CA LYS A 97 5.88 1.00 -0.74
C LYS A 97 6.66 1.91 0.23
N THR A 98 6.92 3.16 -0.16
CA THR A 98 7.63 4.14 0.68
C THR A 98 6.94 4.43 2.02
N MET A 99 5.60 4.39 2.06
CA MET A 99 4.85 4.57 3.31
C MET A 99 4.91 3.31 4.17
N HIS A 100 4.90 2.14 3.54
CA HIS A 100 5.05 0.84 4.21
C HIS A 100 6.45 0.71 4.84
N ASP A 101 7.50 1.01 4.07
CA ASP A 101 8.89 1.01 4.55
C ASP A 101 9.07 1.98 5.73
N PHE A 102 8.47 3.18 5.65
CA PHE A 102 8.49 4.15 6.74
C PHE A 102 7.73 3.67 7.98
N ALA A 103 6.57 3.01 7.81
CA ALA A 103 5.82 2.41 8.92
C ALA A 103 6.61 1.30 9.61
N ALA A 104 7.30 0.45 8.85
CA ALA A 104 8.16 -0.60 9.38
C ALA A 104 9.33 -0.01 10.18
N GLN A 105 9.94 1.07 9.68
CA GLN A 105 10.98 1.79 10.42
C GLN A 105 10.45 2.37 11.74
N LEU A 106 9.30 3.03 11.74
CA LEU A 106 8.69 3.58 12.96
C LEU A 106 8.39 2.51 14.01
N LEU A 107 7.90 1.34 13.59
CA LEU A 107 7.65 0.23 14.51
C LEU A 107 8.94 -0.39 15.04
N ALA A 108 9.99 -0.50 14.21
CA ALA A 108 11.30 -0.94 14.67
C ALA A 108 11.88 0.02 15.71
N GLU A 109 11.80 1.33 15.49
CA GLU A 109 12.24 2.36 16.44
C GLU A 109 11.45 2.30 17.76
N LYS A 110 10.13 2.11 17.70
CA LYS A 110 9.28 1.93 18.90
C LYS A 110 9.57 0.64 19.65
N GLY A 111 9.82 -0.46 18.94
CA GLY A 111 10.17 -1.75 19.53
C GLY A 111 11.52 -1.72 20.25
N VAL A 112 12.49 -0.98 19.70
CA VAL A 112 13.79 -0.73 20.35
C VAL A 112 13.64 0.13 21.60
N ALA A 113 12.68 1.04 21.65
CA ALA A 113 12.43 1.90 22.82
C ALA A 113 11.71 1.20 24.00
N HIS A 114 11.25 -0.05 23.84
CA HIS A 114 10.59 -0.84 24.91
C HIS A 114 11.38 -2.10 25.28
N GLY A 115 12.61 -2.26 24.77
CA GLY A 115 13.55 -3.30 25.16
C GLY A 115 14.66 -2.75 26.06
N HIS A 116 14.31 -2.32 27.28
CA HIS A 116 15.25 -2.02 28.36
C HIS A 116 14.63 -2.41 29.70
#